data_AF-A0A6N7QV36-F1
#
_entry.id   AF-A0A6N7QV36-F1
#
_cell.length_a   1.000
_cell.length_b   1.000
_cell.length_c   1.000
_cell.angle_alpha   90.00
_cell.angle_beta   90.00
_cell.angle_gamma   90.00
#
_symmetry.space_group_name_H-M   'P 1'
#
loop_
_entity.id
_entity.type
_entity.pdbx_description
1 polymer ?
#
loop_
_entity_poly.entity_id
_entity_poly.type
_entity_poly.pdbx_seq_one_letter_code
_entity_poly.pdbx_strand_id
1 'polypeptide(L)'
;MNGTLVLAVLLVVLYLFHPWMNIKTFQKVIGITLFLEIFYLIGHYLMNWPFPTPITLVQLFVVSGMGVALGVFFSRIWPLPLEKGFERIFRTFLIAIPSLGFGMGLQVILQGAHATQAIYLIFALAAWLGSSRFVRQDKAVITSNKRIEGTT
;
A
#
# COMPACT_ATOMS: atom_id res chain seq x y z
N MET A 1 -20.24 14.52 8.85
CA MET A 1 -18.77 14.38 8.94
C MET A 1 -18.36 13.28 7.98
N ASN A 2 -17.67 13.59 6.87
CA ASN A 2 -17.29 12.57 5.89
C ASN A 2 -16.30 11.60 6.53
N GLY A 3 -16.70 10.33 6.75
CA GLY A 3 -15.87 9.31 7.39
C GLY A 3 -14.49 9.14 6.73
N THR A 4 -14.39 9.45 5.43
CA THR A 4 -13.12 9.54 4.70
C THR A 4 -12.11 10.50 5.32
N LEU A 5 -12.55 11.69 5.75
CA LEU A 5 -11.66 12.70 6.32
C LEU A 5 -11.15 12.27 7.70
N VAL A 6 -12.01 11.62 8.48
CA VAL A 6 -11.63 11.04 9.78
C VAL A 6 -10.59 9.94 9.58
N LEU A 7 -10.82 9.05 8.62
CA LEU A 7 -9.85 8.00 8.26
C LEU A 7 -8.54 8.57 7.74
N ALA A 8 -8.56 9.64 6.93
CA ALA A 8 -7.35 10.29 6.44
C ALA A 8 -6.51 10.86 7.60
N VAL A 9 -7.15 11.55 8.55
CA VAL A 9 -6.45 12.09 9.73
C VAL A 9 -5.88 10.96 10.59
N LEU A 10 -6.69 9.93 10.89
CA LEU A 10 -6.23 8.76 11.65
C LEU A 10 -5.04 8.07 10.98
N LEU A 11 -5.06 7.97 9.65
CA LEU A 11 -3.98 7.36 8.89
C LEU A 11 -2.69 8.17 8.97
N VAL A 12 -2.77 9.50 8.84
CA VAL A 12 -1.61 10.37 9.01
C VAL A 12 -1.03 10.22 10.42
N VAL A 13 -1.88 10.24 11.45
CA VAL A 13 -1.47 10.02 12.85
C VAL A 13 -0.78 8.65 12.99
N LEU A 14 -1.37 7.60 12.44
CA LEU A 14 -0.79 6.26 12.48
C LEU A 14 0.59 6.22 11.81
N TYR A 15 0.77 6.85 10.65
CA TYR A 15 2.07 6.90 9.97
C TYR A 15 3.14 7.75 10.68
N LEU A 16 2.73 8.72 11.50
CA LEU A 16 3.65 9.58 12.24
C LEU A 16 4.06 8.97 13.59
N PHE A 17 3.16 8.25 14.26
CA PHE A 17 3.39 7.76 15.62
C PHE A 17 3.65 6.25 15.72
N HIS A 18 3.27 5.45 14.71
CA HIS A 18 3.42 4.00 14.81
C HIS A 18 4.88 3.57 14.62
N PRO A 19 5.47 2.76 15.53
CA PRO A 19 6.90 2.40 15.49
C PRO A 19 7.35 1.66 14.22
N TRP A 20 6.41 1.08 13.48
CA TRP A 20 6.69 0.40 12.21
C TRP A 20 6.57 1.30 10.97
N MET A 21 6.13 2.55 11.14
CA MET A 21 5.92 3.50 10.06
C MET A 21 6.67 4.79 10.35
N ASN A 22 7.53 5.18 9.40
CA ASN A 22 8.40 6.34 9.53
C ASN A 22 8.04 7.39 8.46
N ILE A 23 8.60 8.60 8.59
CA ILE A 23 8.43 9.68 7.60
C ILE A 23 8.82 9.23 6.17
N LYS A 24 9.82 8.35 6.03
CA LYS A 24 10.22 7.76 4.74
C LYS A 24 9.15 6.82 4.17
N THR A 25 8.43 6.10 5.04
CA THR A 25 7.29 5.26 4.65
C THR A 25 6.13 6.15 4.19
N PHE A 26 5.87 7.25 4.90
CA PHE A 26 4.86 8.24 4.52
C PHE A 26 5.14 8.90 3.16
N GLN A 27 6.38 9.33 2.90
CA GLN A 27 6.78 9.84 1.57
C GLN A 27 6.54 8.82 0.46
N LYS A 28 6.79 7.52 0.72
CA LYS A 28 6.49 6.45 -0.24
C LYS A 28 4.99 6.30 -0.49
N VAL A 29 4.15 6.43 0.55
CA VAL A 29 2.69 6.43 0.38
C VAL A 29 2.24 7.55 -0.53
N ILE A 30 2.77 8.77 -0.35
CA ILE A 30 2.45 9.90 -1.23
C ILE A 30 2.80 9.56 -2.69
N GLY A 31 4.03 9.06 -2.94
CA GLY A 31 4.44 8.68 -4.28
C GLY A 31 3.60 7.54 -4.90
N ILE A 32 3.24 6.53 -4.10
CA ILE A 32 2.35 5.44 -4.54
C ILE A 32 0.95 5.97 -4.84
N THR A 33 0.44 6.89 -4.03
CA THR A 33 -0.88 7.51 -4.23
C THR A 33 -0.92 8.28 -5.53
N LEU A 34 0.06 9.15 -5.78
CA LEU A 34 0.15 9.91 -7.04
C LEU A 34 0.21 9.00 -8.26
N PHE A 35 0.98 7.90 -8.18
CA PHE A 35 1.02 6.91 -9.26
C PHE A 35 -0.34 6.23 -9.48
N LEU A 36 -1.04 5.86 -8.39
CA LEU A 36 -2.35 5.22 -8.45
C LEU A 36 -3.46 6.18 -8.89
N GLU A 37 -3.32 7.48 -8.64
CA GLU A 37 -4.20 8.51 -9.20
C GLU A 37 -4.06 8.61 -10.71
N ILE A 38 -2.84 8.57 -11.24
CA ILE A 38 -2.61 8.51 -12.69
C ILE A 38 -3.25 7.24 -13.27
N PHE A 39 -3.09 6.09 -12.59
CA PHE A 39 -3.74 4.84 -12.98
C PHE A 39 -5.27 4.96 -12.99
N TYR A 40 -5.86 5.59 -11.97
CA TYR A 40 -7.30 5.83 -11.91
C TYR A 40 -7.77 6.74 -13.04
N LEU A 41 -7.01 7.78 -13.35
CA LEU A 41 -7.31 8.71 -14.43
C LEU A 41 -7.24 8.02 -15.81
N ILE A 42 -6.28 7.13 -16.01
CA ILE A 42 -6.24 6.28 -17.20
C ILE A 42 -7.49 5.38 -17.26
N GLY A 43 -7.89 4.78 -16.12
CA GLY A 43 -9.11 3.99 -16.02
C GLY A 43 -10.39 4.80 -16.31
N HIS A 44 -10.43 6.08 -15.94
CA HIS A 44 -11.50 7.00 -16.34
C HIS A 44 -11.61 7.09 -17.86
N TYR A 45 -10.50 7.35 -18.56
CA TYR A 45 -10.51 7.50 -20.01
C TYR A 45 -10.72 6.20 -20.79
N LEU A 46 -10.24 5.06 -20.27
CA LEU A 46 -10.33 3.77 -20.98
C LEU A 46 -11.57 2.95 -20.62
N MET A 47 -11.99 2.98 -19.35
CA MET A 47 -13.05 2.12 -18.82
C MET A 47 -14.30 2.92 -18.37
N ASN A 48 -14.35 4.21 -18.66
CA ASN A 48 -15.46 5.11 -18.28
C ASN A 48 -15.74 5.10 -16.76
N TRP A 49 -14.70 4.94 -15.93
CA TRP A 49 -14.85 5.15 -14.49
C TRP A 49 -15.30 6.58 -14.19
N PRO A 50 -15.97 6.87 -13.06
CA PRO A 50 -16.38 8.25 -12.76
C PRO A 50 -15.16 9.16 -12.56
N PHE A 51 -15.27 10.42 -13.00
CA PHE A 51 -14.18 11.39 -12.86
C PHE A 51 -13.79 11.60 -11.38
N PRO A 52 -12.49 11.66 -11.04
CA PRO A 52 -12.06 11.78 -9.65
C PRO A 52 -12.43 13.14 -9.08
N THR A 53 -13.43 13.18 -8.20
CA THR A 53 -13.78 14.37 -7.43
C THR A 53 -12.75 14.63 -6.33
N PRO A 54 -12.66 15.83 -5.75
CA PRO A 54 -11.71 16.11 -4.66
C PRO A 54 -11.84 15.15 -3.48
N ILE A 55 -13.06 14.70 -3.17
CA ILE A 55 -13.28 13.71 -2.12
C ILE A 55 -12.79 12.31 -2.54
N THR A 56 -12.87 11.96 -3.82
CA THR A 56 -12.31 10.72 -4.37
C THR A 56 -10.79 10.70 -4.27
N LEU A 57 -10.11 11.83 -4.49
CA LEU A 57 -8.65 11.92 -4.29
C LEU A 57 -8.27 11.60 -2.83
N VAL A 58 -9.01 12.15 -1.86
CA VAL A 58 -8.79 11.82 -0.45
C VAL A 58 -9.10 10.34 -0.17
N GLN A 59 -10.15 9.77 -0.78
CA GLN A 59 -10.43 8.33 -0.66
C GLN A 59 -9.29 7.49 -1.22
N LEU A 60 -8.73 7.86 -2.38
CA LEU A 60 -7.60 7.17 -2.98
C LEU A 60 -6.37 7.21 -2.07
N PHE A 61 -6.10 8.36 -1.44
CA PHE A 61 -5.03 8.49 -0.44
C PHE A 61 -5.26 7.61 0.80
N VAL A 62 -6.49 7.56 1.31
CA VAL A 62 -6.84 6.71 2.45
C VAL A 62 -6.65 5.22 2.09
N VAL A 63 -7.15 4.83 0.93
CA VAL A 63 -7.09 3.45 0.43
C VAL A 63 -5.65 3.03 0.17
N SER A 64 -4.87 3.86 -0.53
CA SER A 64 -3.46 3.58 -0.81
C SER A 64 -2.65 3.50 0.48
N GLY A 65 -2.89 4.42 1.43
CA GLY A 65 -2.22 4.45 2.72
C GLY A 65 -2.49 3.20 3.56
N MET A 66 -3.75 2.75 3.61
CA MET A 66 -4.13 1.52 4.32
C MET A 66 -3.63 0.27 3.61
N GLY A 67 -3.67 0.25 2.28
CA GLY A 67 -3.06 -0.81 1.49
C GLY A 67 -1.58 -0.94 1.81
N VAL A 68 -0.81 0.15 1.71
CA VAL A 68 0.63 0.15 2.05
C VAL A 68 0.86 -0.29 3.50
N ALA A 69 0.05 0.18 4.45
CA ALA A 69 0.15 -0.24 5.84
C ALA A 69 -0.03 -1.76 5.96
N LEU A 70 -1.08 -2.32 5.38
CA LEU A 70 -1.31 -3.77 5.31
C LEU A 70 -0.11 -4.50 4.70
N GLY A 71 0.45 -3.96 3.62
CA GLY A 71 1.67 -4.49 2.98
C GLY A 71 2.89 -4.50 3.90
N VAL A 72 3.08 -3.44 4.69
CA VAL A 72 4.13 -3.36 5.72
C VAL A 72 3.90 -4.41 6.80
N PHE A 73 2.69 -4.49 7.36
CA PHE A 73 2.30 -5.49 8.37
C PHE A 73 2.56 -6.92 7.85
N PHE A 74 2.09 -7.22 6.64
CA PHE A 74 2.28 -8.51 6.00
C PHE A 74 3.76 -8.85 5.81
N SER A 75 4.58 -7.87 5.41
CA SER A 75 6.03 -8.07 5.27
C SER A 75 6.78 -8.34 6.58
N ARG A 76 6.20 -7.92 7.71
CA ARG A 76 6.76 -8.13 9.05
C ARG A 76 6.36 -9.46 9.65
N ILE A 77 5.10 -9.87 9.45
CA ILE A 77 4.60 -11.18 9.90
C ILE A 77 5.22 -12.30 9.05
N TRP A 78 5.39 -12.05 7.75
CA TRP A 78 5.99 -13.01 6.83
C TRP A 78 7.21 -12.42 6.08
N PRO A 79 8.36 -12.27 6.78
CA PRO A 79 9.58 -11.78 6.17
C PRO A 79 10.14 -12.79 5.18
N LEU A 80 10.50 -12.32 3.98
CA LEU A 80 11.01 -13.18 2.90
C LEU A 80 12.37 -13.81 3.24
N PRO A 81 12.61 -15.07 2.84
CA PRO A 81 13.96 -15.56 2.61
C PRO A 81 14.58 -14.87 1.38
N LEU A 82 15.91 -14.73 1.36
CA LEU A 82 16.64 -13.94 0.35
C LEU A 82 16.61 -14.52 -1.06
N GLU A 83 16.20 -15.77 -1.18
CA GLU A 83 16.35 -16.52 -2.42
C GLU A 83 15.23 -16.19 -3.40
N LYS A 84 15.61 -16.01 -4.67
CA LYS A 84 14.64 -15.85 -5.76
C LYS A 84 14.03 -17.23 -6.03
N GLY A 85 12.80 -17.46 -5.58
CA GLY A 85 12.11 -18.73 -5.77
C GLY A 85 10.59 -18.62 -5.90
N PHE A 86 9.94 -19.78 -5.99
CA PHE A 86 8.48 -19.94 -6.08
C PHE A 86 7.73 -19.25 -4.92
N GLU A 87 8.40 -19.11 -3.77
CA GLU A 87 7.91 -18.44 -2.58
C GLU A 87 7.55 -16.96 -2.82
N ARG A 88 8.23 -16.27 -3.76
CA ARG A 88 7.90 -14.88 -4.11
C ARG A 88 6.58 -14.78 -4.87
N ILE A 89 6.27 -15.78 -5.70
CA ILE A 89 5.00 -15.88 -6.42
C ILE A 89 3.90 -16.17 -5.42
N PHE A 90 4.09 -17.17 -4.55
CA PHE A 90 3.14 -17.50 -3.48
C PHE A 90 2.84 -16.31 -2.57
N ARG A 91 3.85 -15.54 -2.17
CA ARG A 91 3.67 -14.31 -1.40
C ARG A 91 2.79 -13.30 -2.11
N THR A 92 2.96 -13.15 -3.43
CA THR A 92 2.17 -12.20 -4.22
C THR A 92 0.71 -12.63 -4.26
N PHE A 93 0.41 -13.92 -4.41
CA PHE A 93 -0.95 -14.43 -4.29
C PHE A 93 -1.51 -14.30 -2.87
N LEU A 94 -0.70 -14.64 -1.86
CA LEU A 94 -1.08 -14.58 -0.45
C LEU A 94 -1.34 -13.16 0.04
N ILE A 95 -0.72 -12.13 -0.54
CA ILE A 95 -1.08 -10.74 -0.22
C ILE A 95 -2.22 -10.25 -1.10
N ALA A 96 -2.23 -10.60 -2.39
CA ALA A 96 -3.24 -10.12 -3.34
C ALA A 96 -4.64 -10.54 -2.91
N ILE A 97 -4.87 -11.81 -2.59
CA ILE A 97 -6.20 -12.34 -2.23
C ILE A 97 -6.80 -11.60 -1.01
N PRO A 98 -6.15 -11.56 0.17
CA PRO A 98 -6.70 -10.84 1.32
C PRO A 98 -6.75 -9.35 1.06
N SER A 99 -5.79 -8.77 0.33
CA SER A 99 -5.84 -7.33 0.03
C SER A 99 -7.04 -6.97 -0.86
N LEU A 100 -7.41 -7.82 -1.82
CA LEU A 100 -8.62 -7.61 -2.63
C LEU A 100 -9.87 -7.71 -1.77
N GLY A 101 -9.95 -8.71 -0.89
CA GLY A 101 -11.08 -8.85 0.04
C GLY A 101 -11.22 -7.65 0.99
N PHE A 102 -10.11 -7.20 1.60
CA PHE A 102 -10.09 -5.99 2.42
C PHE A 102 -10.41 -4.74 1.62
N GLY A 103 -9.90 -4.62 0.39
CA GLY A 103 -10.18 -3.52 -0.51
C GLY A 103 -11.66 -3.44 -0.89
N MET A 104 -12.32 -4.59 -1.12
CA MET A 104 -13.76 -4.66 -1.36
C MET A 104 -14.56 -4.26 -0.11
N GLY A 105 -14.19 -4.77 1.06
CA GLY A 105 -14.84 -4.38 2.32
C GLY A 105 -14.72 -2.87 2.59
N LEU A 106 -13.53 -2.32 2.37
CA LEU A 106 -13.28 -0.88 2.50
C LEU A 106 -14.08 -0.07 1.48
N GLN A 107 -14.20 -0.56 0.24
CA GLN A 107 -15.00 0.06 -0.80
C GLN A 107 -16.48 0.12 -0.43
N VAL A 108 -17.04 -0.96 0.12
CA VAL A 108 -18.42 -0.98 0.62
C VAL A 108 -18.61 0.02 1.76
N ILE A 109 -17.63 0.17 2.66
CA ILE A 109 -17.68 1.14 3.77
C ILE A 109 -17.60 2.59 3.27
N LEU A 110 -16.75 2.87 2.28
CA LEU A 110 -16.48 4.24 1.81
C LEU A 110 -17.44 4.73 0.73
N GLN A 111 -18.01 3.83 -0.07
CA GLN A 111 -18.80 4.17 -1.27
C GLN A 111 -20.15 3.45 -1.35
N GLY A 112 -20.44 2.52 -0.44
CA GLY A 112 -21.67 1.74 -0.45
C GLY A 112 -21.64 0.53 -1.40
N ALA A 113 -22.77 -0.16 -1.51
CA ALA A 113 -22.89 -1.43 -2.25
C ALA A 113 -22.76 -1.28 -3.78
N HIS A 114 -23.00 -0.09 -4.33
CA HIS A 114 -22.88 0.21 -5.77
C HIS A 114 -21.64 1.04 -6.07
N ALA A 115 -20.50 0.56 -5.60
CA ALA A 115 -19.24 1.23 -5.85
C ALA A 115 -18.79 1.01 -7.30
N THR A 116 -18.88 2.08 -8.10
CA THR A 116 -18.51 2.12 -9.52
C THR A 116 -17.01 2.28 -9.76
N GLN A 117 -16.20 2.31 -8.69
CA GLN A 117 -14.78 2.59 -8.75
C GLN A 117 -13.97 1.33 -8.39
N ALA A 118 -12.85 1.10 -9.07
CA ALA A 118 -11.98 -0.07 -8.83
C ALA A 118 -11.02 0.16 -7.64
N ILE A 119 -11.55 0.67 -6.53
CA ILE A 119 -10.75 1.05 -5.35
C ILE A 119 -10.13 -0.19 -4.69
N TYR A 120 -10.84 -1.32 -4.69
CA TYR A 120 -10.29 -2.60 -4.23
C TYR A 120 -9.00 -2.99 -4.98
N LEU A 121 -8.90 -2.66 -6.26
CA LEU A 121 -7.75 -2.97 -7.11
C LEU A 121 -6.56 -2.05 -6.75
N ILE A 122 -6.86 -0.77 -6.52
CA ILE A 122 -5.89 0.24 -6.06
C ILE A 122 -5.35 -0.14 -4.67
N PHE A 123 -6.22 -0.60 -3.78
CA PHE A 123 -5.84 -1.10 -2.45
C PHE A 123 -4.87 -2.28 -2.56
N ALA A 124 -5.21 -3.28 -3.40
CA ALA A 124 -4.39 -4.47 -3.60
C ALA A 124 -3.02 -4.14 -4.18
N LEU A 125 -2.97 -3.24 -5.17
CA LEU A 125 -1.73 -2.73 -5.75
C LEU A 125 -0.89 -1.99 -4.71
N ALA A 126 -1.51 -1.14 -3.89
CA ALA A 126 -0.82 -0.40 -2.83
C ALA A 126 -0.24 -1.35 -1.76
N ALA A 127 -0.99 -2.38 -1.36
CA ALA A 127 -0.52 -3.41 -0.43
C ALA A 127 0.65 -4.21 -0.99
N TRP A 128 0.58 -4.58 -2.26
CA TRP A 128 1.66 -5.28 -2.94
C TRP A 128 2.93 -4.43 -3.07
N LEU A 129 2.80 -3.15 -3.44
CA LEU A 129 3.93 -2.21 -3.53
C LEU A 129 4.54 -1.91 -2.16
N GLY A 130 3.71 -1.79 -1.12
CA GLY A 130 4.17 -1.68 0.27
C GLY A 130 4.99 -2.91 0.66
N SER A 131 4.41 -4.09 0.52
CA SER A 131 5.03 -5.36 0.92
C SER A 131 6.36 -5.66 0.21
N SER A 132 6.51 -5.27 -1.05
CA SER A 132 7.71 -5.56 -1.84
C SER A 132 8.93 -4.66 -1.54
N ARG A 133 8.73 -3.40 -1.13
CA ARG A 133 9.82 -2.42 -0.98
C ARG A 133 10.46 -2.33 0.41
N PHE A 134 9.78 -2.71 1.49
CA PHE A 134 10.34 -2.57 2.85
C PHE A 134 11.32 -3.67 3.25
N VAL A 135 11.27 -4.85 2.62
CA VAL A 135 12.16 -5.99 2.94
C VAL A 135 13.62 -5.76 2.50
N ARG A 136 13.89 -4.78 1.62
CA ARG A 136 15.21 -4.63 0.99
C ARG A 136 16.16 -3.66 1.71
N GLN A 137 15.64 -2.70 2.48
CA GLN A 137 16.47 -1.63 3.06
C GLN A 137 17.21 -2.09 4.33
N ASP A 138 16.58 -2.91 5.18
CA ASP A 138 17.22 -3.35 6.43
C ASP A 138 18.40 -4.31 6.19
N LYS A 139 18.33 -5.19 5.17
CA LYS A 139 19.44 -6.11 4.86
C LYS A 139 20.57 -5.50 4.03
N ALA A 140 20.33 -4.49 3.20
CA ALA A 140 21.42 -3.83 2.46
C ALA A 140 22.44 -3.18 3.42
N VAL A 141 21.95 -2.61 4.52
CA VAL A 141 22.79 -2.04 5.58
C VAL A 141 23.57 -3.12 6.33
N ILE A 142 22.93 -4.24 6.67
CA ILE A 142 23.58 -5.34 7.40
C ILE A 142 24.68 -6.02 6.56
N THR A 143 24.41 -6.29 5.27
CA THR A 143 25.41 -6.92 4.38
C THR A 143 26.58 -5.98 4.07
N SER A 144 26.33 -4.67 3.99
CA SER A 144 27.39 -3.66 3.89
C SER A 144 28.30 -3.69 5.12
N ASN A 145 27.72 -3.72 6.33
CA ASN A 145 28.49 -3.68 7.56
C ASN A 145 29.34 -4.95 7.75
N LYS A 146 28.77 -6.13 7.45
CA LYS A 146 29.47 -7.42 7.52
C LYS A 146 30.64 -7.54 6.53
N ARG A 147 30.59 -6.80 5.41
CA ARG A 147 31.69 -6.75 4.43
C ARG A 147 32.86 -5.88 4.90
N ILE A 148 32.58 -4.87 5.73
CA ILE A 148 33.60 -3.95 6.25
C ILE A 148 34.36 -4.59 7.42
N GLU A 149 33.70 -5.40 8.25
CA GLU A 149 34.34 -6.12 9.38
C GLU A 149 35.18 -7.34 8.94
N GLY A 150 34.99 -7.84 7.70
CA GLY A 150 35.73 -8.99 7.17
C GLY A 150 37.00 -8.64 6.38
N THR A 151 37.40 -7.37 6.36
CA THR A 151 38.56 -6.86 5.58
C THR A 151 39.70 -6.29 6.43
N THR A 152 39.70 -6.55 7.73
CA THR A 152 40.79 -6.25 8.68
C THR A 152 41.33 -7.55 9.27
#